data_AF-A0A1Q3NNA6-F1
#
_entry.id   AF-A0A1Q3NNA6-F1
#
_cell.length_a   1.000
_cell.length_b   1.000
_cell.length_c   1.000
_cell.angle_alpha   90.00
_cell.angle_beta   90.00
_cell.angle_gamma   90.00
#
_symmetry.space_group_name_H-M   'P 1'
#
loop_
_entity.id
_entity.type
_entity.pdbx_description
1 polymer ?
#
loop_
_entity_poly.entity_id
_entity_poly.type
_entity_poly.pdbx_seq_one_letter_code
_entity_poly.pdbx_strand_id
1 'polypeptide(L)'
;MTHNELAKSSSVRLCVLKRRTKMENEYEVEAQVHKRVGAGYRVKALVHDIGLYINGMMVFPPNDEHDWSVYPPLLGRAGRGVYRYTVEFNKHAPLWEEIHEACIEAVKSELGISDTDDDISYAQESDDKEFM
;
A
#
# COMPACT_ATOMS: atom_id res chain seq x y z
N MET A 1 24.95 -7.26 -39.51
CA MET A 1 24.52 -5.98 -38.91
C MET A 1 23.21 -6.25 -38.22
N THR A 2 23.25 -6.19 -36.90
CA THR A 2 22.28 -6.73 -35.94
C THR A 2 21.02 -5.88 -35.86
N HIS A 3 19.86 -6.51 -36.00
CA HIS A 3 18.56 -5.91 -35.72
C HIS A 3 18.38 -5.77 -34.21
N ASN A 4 18.08 -4.54 -33.80
CA ASN A 4 17.83 -4.11 -32.43
C ASN A 4 16.41 -4.58 -32.02
N GLU A 5 16.31 -5.59 -31.15
CA GLU A 5 15.04 -5.96 -30.53
C GLU A 5 14.76 -5.02 -29.35
N LEU A 6 13.85 -4.07 -29.58
CA LEU A 6 13.26 -3.23 -28.54
C LEU A 6 12.30 -4.08 -27.70
N ALA A 7 12.74 -4.39 -26.49
CA ALA A 7 11.93 -4.97 -25.43
C ALA A 7 10.64 -4.14 -25.21
N LYS A 8 9.49 -4.70 -25.58
CA LYS A 8 8.19 -4.20 -25.14
C LYS A 8 7.97 -4.66 -23.71
N SER A 9 8.39 -3.82 -22.76
CA SER A 9 8.01 -3.91 -21.36
C SER A 9 6.52 -3.60 -21.22
N SER A 10 5.68 -4.63 -21.34
CA SER A 10 4.25 -4.55 -21.07
C SER A 10 4.03 -4.44 -19.56
N SER A 11 4.10 -3.21 -19.04
CA SER A 11 3.65 -2.88 -17.68
C SER A 11 2.13 -2.97 -17.65
N VAL A 12 1.60 -4.14 -17.31
CA VAL A 12 0.18 -4.33 -17.04
C VAL A 12 -0.13 -3.62 -15.72
N ARG A 13 -0.63 -2.39 -15.79
CA ARG A 13 -1.23 -1.71 -14.64
C ARG A 13 -2.60 -2.35 -14.40
N LEU A 14 -2.66 -3.28 -13.45
CA LEU A 14 -3.92 -3.81 -12.97
C LEU A 14 -4.58 -2.76 -12.08
N CYS A 15 -5.50 -1.98 -12.64
CA CYS A 15 -6.37 -1.10 -11.87
C CYS A 15 -7.52 -1.96 -11.34
N VAL A 16 -7.50 -2.30 -10.04
CA VAL A 16 -8.58 -3.08 -9.41
C VAL A 16 -9.72 -2.12 -9.04
N LEU A 17 -10.74 -2.02 -9.91
CA LEU A 17 -12.01 -1.37 -9.58
C LEU A 17 -12.97 -2.42 -8.99
N LYS A 18 -13.26 -2.34 -7.70
CA LYS A 18 -14.26 -3.18 -7.02
C LYS A 18 -15.52 -2.34 -6.79
N ARG A 19 -16.65 -2.70 -7.41
CA ARG A 19 -17.97 -2.09 -7.13
C ARG A 19 -18.80 -3.00 -6.22
N ARG A 20 -19.13 -2.56 -5.01
CA ARG A 20 -20.20 -3.13 -4.17
C ARG A 20 -21.36 -2.13 -4.10
N THR A 21 -22.57 -2.62 -3.94
CA THR A 21 -23.79 -1.80 -3.90
C THR A 21 -24.41 -1.81 -2.51
N LYS A 22 -24.27 -0.71 -1.75
CA LYS A 22 -25.33 -0.13 -0.89
C LYS A 22 -24.89 1.23 -0.34
N MET A 23 -25.80 2.21 -0.42
CA MET A 23 -25.61 3.64 -0.11
C MET A 23 -24.73 3.95 1.10
N GLU A 24 -23.63 4.67 0.88
CA GLU A 24 -23.03 5.72 1.73
C GLU A 24 -21.74 6.17 1.05
N ASN A 25 -21.72 7.39 0.47
CA ASN A 25 -20.60 8.02 -0.28
C ASN A 25 -19.26 7.22 -0.33
N GLU A 26 -19.18 6.24 -1.24
CA GLU A 26 -17.92 5.56 -1.56
C GLU A 26 -17.09 6.57 -2.34
N TYR A 27 -16.07 7.13 -1.69
CA TYR A 27 -15.11 7.98 -2.38
C TYR A 27 -14.30 7.10 -3.34
N GLU A 28 -14.19 7.50 -4.61
CA GLU A 28 -13.36 6.79 -5.56
C GLU A 28 -11.89 7.10 -5.24
N VAL A 29 -11.20 6.14 -4.61
CA VAL A 29 -9.78 6.23 -4.25
C VAL A 29 -8.94 5.32 -5.13
N GLU A 30 -7.98 5.90 -5.83
CA GLU A 30 -6.91 5.17 -6.54
C GLU A 30 -5.62 5.25 -5.72
N ALA A 31 -4.94 4.12 -5.54
CA ALA A 31 -3.66 4.06 -4.85
C ALA A 31 -2.60 3.34 -5.68
N GLN A 32 -1.37 3.84 -5.62
CA GLN A 32 -0.23 3.26 -6.35
C GLN A 32 1.01 3.22 -5.46
N VAL A 33 1.69 2.06 -5.44
CA VAL A 33 3.01 1.93 -4.83
C VAL A 33 4.03 2.74 -5.63
N HIS A 34 4.76 3.62 -4.95
CA HIS A 34 5.86 4.37 -5.54
C HIS A 34 7.19 3.63 -5.39
N LYS A 35 7.51 3.16 -4.17
CA LYS A 35 8.74 2.40 -3.88
C LYS A 35 8.69 1.76 -2.50
N ARG A 36 9.51 0.73 -2.29
CA ARG A 36 9.81 0.18 -0.95
C ARG A 36 10.68 1.15 -0.13
N VAL A 37 10.42 1.24 1.18
CA VAL A 37 11.16 2.06 2.15
C VAL A 37 11.30 1.28 3.46
N GLY A 38 12.49 0.71 3.69
CA GLY A 38 12.71 -0.18 4.84
C GLY A 38 11.78 -1.40 4.79
N ALA A 39 11.07 -1.65 5.88
CA ALA A 39 10.06 -2.72 5.97
C ALA A 39 8.71 -2.36 5.31
N GLY A 40 8.50 -1.11 4.92
CA GLY A 40 7.22 -0.64 4.37
C GLY A 40 7.30 -0.22 2.91
N TYR A 41 6.18 0.31 2.42
CA TYR A 41 5.98 0.80 1.06
C TYR A 41 5.46 2.24 1.09
N ARG A 42 6.05 3.08 0.25
CA ARG A 42 5.57 4.44 0.04
C ARG A 42 4.52 4.43 -1.06
N VAL A 43 3.31 4.87 -0.72
CA VAL A 43 2.12 4.86 -1.59
C VAL A 43 1.67 6.28 -1.89
N LYS A 44 1.12 6.47 -3.10
CA LYS A 44 0.42 7.68 -3.54
C LYS A 44 -1.07 7.35 -3.59
N ALA A 45 -1.91 8.19 -3.00
CA ALA A 45 -3.37 8.03 -3.04
C ALA A 45 -4.01 9.25 -3.72
N LEU A 46 -4.99 9.01 -4.57
CA LEU A 46 -5.80 10.02 -5.26
C LEU A 46 -7.27 9.76 -4.93
N VAL A 47 -7.92 10.74 -4.33
CA VAL A 47 -9.38 10.74 -4.09
C VAL A 47 -10.00 11.59 -5.19
N HIS A 48 -10.65 10.95 -6.15
CA HIS A 48 -11.11 11.60 -7.39
C HIS A 48 -12.20 12.63 -7.10
N ASP A 49 -13.16 12.31 -6.25
CA ASP A 49 -14.36 13.14 -5.99
C ASP A 49 -14.04 14.54 -5.46
N ILE A 50 -12.94 14.67 -4.73
CA ILE A 50 -12.52 15.92 -4.09
C ILE A 50 -11.20 16.46 -4.64
N GLY A 51 -10.62 15.82 -5.67
CA GLY A 51 -9.34 16.20 -6.25
C GLY A 51 -8.17 16.19 -5.25
N LEU A 52 -8.25 15.35 -4.21
CA LEU A 52 -7.23 15.26 -3.17
C LEU A 52 -6.16 14.26 -3.59
N TYR A 53 -4.92 14.73 -3.67
CA TYR A 53 -3.76 13.88 -3.95
C TYR A 53 -2.80 13.85 -2.76
N ILE A 54 -2.54 12.66 -2.22
CA ILE A 54 -1.69 12.44 -1.06
C ILE A 54 -0.44 11.67 -1.50
N ASN A 55 0.71 12.35 -1.48
CA ASN A 55 1.98 11.74 -1.83
C ASN A 55 2.78 11.34 -0.58
N GLY A 56 2.99 10.04 -0.40
CA GLY A 56 3.89 9.50 0.60
C GLY A 56 3.21 8.91 1.82
N MET A 57 2.02 8.33 1.63
CA MET A 57 1.46 7.39 2.59
C MET A 57 2.48 6.27 2.83
N MET A 58 2.61 5.82 4.07
CA MET A 58 3.47 4.69 4.43
C MET A 58 2.59 3.51 4.80
N VAL A 59 2.76 2.40 4.09
CA VAL A 59 2.04 1.15 4.34
C VAL A 59 3.04 0.09 4.80
N PHE A 60 2.74 -0.55 5.92
CA PHE A 60 3.54 -1.65 6.45
C PHE A 60 2.70 -2.93 6.34
N PRO A 61 3.22 -3.97 5.64
CA PRO A 61 2.64 -5.31 5.69
C PRO A 61 2.61 -5.85 7.13
N PRO A 62 1.72 -6.81 7.43
CA PRO A 62 1.62 -7.40 8.75
C PRO A 62 2.89 -8.19 9.10
N ASN A 63 3.12 -8.37 10.39
CA ASN A 63 4.15 -9.23 10.96
C ASN A 63 3.57 -10.00 12.17
N ASP A 64 4.40 -10.78 12.86
CA ASP A 64 3.97 -11.61 14.00
C ASP A 64 3.33 -10.82 15.16
N GLU A 65 3.57 -9.50 15.23
CA GLU A 65 3.09 -8.63 16.33
C GLU A 65 1.97 -7.66 15.92
N HIS A 66 1.86 -7.33 14.63
CA HIS A 66 1.06 -6.21 14.13
C HIS A 66 0.38 -6.51 12.80
N ASP A 67 -0.89 -6.10 12.68
CA ASP A 67 -1.64 -6.11 11.43
C ASP A 67 -1.15 -5.04 10.45
N TRP A 68 -1.72 -5.07 9.23
CA TRP A 68 -1.54 -4.02 8.22
C TRP A 68 -1.68 -2.62 8.83
N SER A 69 -0.70 -1.77 8.58
CA SER A 69 -0.68 -0.43 9.15
C SER A 69 -0.43 0.63 8.07
N VAL A 70 -1.31 1.64 8.02
CA VAL A 70 -1.18 2.78 7.10
C VAL A 70 -1.00 4.08 7.88
N TYR A 71 0.04 4.83 7.53
CA TYR A 71 0.38 6.11 8.14
C TYR A 71 0.38 7.25 7.11
N PRO A 72 -0.13 8.44 7.47
CA PRO A 72 -0.04 9.60 6.62
C PRO A 72 1.41 10.08 6.44
N PRO A 73 1.69 10.90 5.41
CA PRO A 73 3.04 11.39 5.15
C PRO A 73 3.59 12.16 6.34
N LEU A 74 4.83 11.86 6.71
CA LEU A 74 5.54 12.51 7.81
C LEU A 74 6.31 13.74 7.32
N LEU A 75 6.14 14.87 8.00
CA LEU A 75 7.02 16.04 7.86
C LEU A 75 8.33 15.85 8.64
N GLY A 76 8.30 15.04 9.70
CA GLY A 76 9.46 14.75 10.54
C GLY A 76 9.08 14.55 12.00
N ARG A 77 10.09 14.52 12.87
CA ARG A 77 9.86 14.44 14.33
C ARG A 77 9.43 15.80 14.88
N ALA A 78 8.34 15.82 15.62
CA ALA A 78 7.85 16.96 16.38
C ALA A 78 8.66 17.20 17.67
N GLY A 79 9.49 16.23 18.07
CA GLY A 79 10.17 16.15 19.37
C GLY A 79 9.53 15.10 20.29
N ARG A 80 10.27 14.61 21.30
CA ARG A 80 9.82 13.65 22.33
C ARG A 80 9.12 12.38 21.79
N GLY A 81 9.55 11.87 20.64
CA GLY A 81 8.95 10.68 20.01
C GLY A 81 7.64 10.92 19.26
N VAL A 82 7.13 12.15 19.24
CA VAL A 82 5.94 12.53 18.50
C VAL A 82 6.33 12.87 17.06
N TYR A 83 5.53 12.44 16.10
CA TYR A 83 5.70 12.73 14.69
C TYR A 83 4.75 13.84 14.24
N ARG A 84 5.24 14.73 13.37
CA ARG A 84 4.41 15.71 12.65
C ARG A 84 4.02 15.10 11.31
N TYR A 85 2.72 15.06 11.06
CA TYR A 85 2.16 14.63 9.79
C TYR A 85 1.94 15.84 8.89
N THR A 86 2.11 15.66 7.58
CA THR A 86 1.80 16.70 6.59
C THR A 86 0.30 16.97 6.52
N VAL A 87 -0.50 15.94 6.82
CA VAL A 87 -1.96 15.99 6.84
C VAL A 87 -2.44 15.18 8.04
N GLU A 88 -3.38 15.75 8.80
CA GLU A 88 -4.06 15.05 9.89
C GLU A 88 -5.40 14.52 9.37
N PHE A 89 -5.66 13.24 9.58
CA PHE A 89 -6.91 12.59 9.21
C PHE A 89 -7.67 12.19 10.45
N ASN A 90 -8.98 12.46 10.46
CA ASN A 90 -9.86 11.84 11.43
C ASN A 90 -10.02 10.36 11.03
N LYS A 91 -9.42 9.46 11.80
CA LYS A 91 -9.45 8.01 11.53
C LYS A 91 -10.84 7.38 11.62
N HIS A 92 -11.80 8.12 12.18
CA HIS A 92 -13.20 7.70 12.26
C HIS A 92 -14.06 8.25 11.12
N ALA A 93 -13.46 8.99 10.17
CA ALA A 93 -14.17 9.48 9.00
C ALA A 93 -14.18 8.41 7.90
N PRO A 94 -15.30 8.19 7.19
CA PRO A 94 -15.39 7.19 6.12
C PRO A 94 -14.30 7.35 5.05
N LEU A 95 -13.96 8.59 4.67
CA LEU A 95 -12.88 8.85 3.72
C LEU A 95 -11.53 8.25 4.14
N TRP A 96 -11.24 8.19 5.45
CA TRP A 96 -10.00 7.58 5.92
C TRP A 96 -9.99 6.07 5.67
N GLU A 97 -11.12 5.40 5.90
CA GLU A 97 -11.26 3.95 5.68
C GLU A 97 -11.01 3.61 4.21
N GLU A 98 -11.62 4.35 3.28
CA GLU A 98 -11.41 4.18 1.82
C GLU A 98 -9.94 4.37 1.42
N ILE A 99 -9.29 5.43 1.93
CA ILE A 99 -7.86 5.67 1.67
C ILE A 99 -7.00 4.54 2.25
N HIS A 100 -7.33 4.08 3.45
CA HIS A 100 -6.61 3.04 4.16
C HIS A 100 -6.66 1.72 3.39
N GLU A 101 -7.85 1.29 2.99
CA GLU A 101 -8.07 0.07 2.21
C GLU A 101 -7.39 0.13 0.85
N ALA A 102 -7.59 1.21 0.08
CA ALA A 102 -6.95 1.36 -1.23
C ALA A 102 -5.42 1.28 -1.15
N CYS A 103 -4.83 1.87 -0.11
CA CYS A 103 -3.38 1.81 0.11
C CYS A 103 -2.89 0.38 0.40
N ILE A 104 -3.64 -0.41 1.18
CA ILE A 104 -3.31 -1.81 1.46
C ILE A 104 -3.43 -2.65 0.18
N GLU A 105 -4.53 -2.52 -0.55
CA GLU A 105 -4.77 -3.25 -1.80
C GLU A 105 -3.68 -2.99 -2.84
N ALA A 106 -3.21 -1.74 -2.94
CA ALA A 106 -2.07 -1.41 -3.82
C ALA A 106 -0.80 -2.17 -3.43
N VAL A 107 -0.53 -2.36 -2.12
CA VAL A 107 0.64 -3.11 -1.66
C VAL A 107 0.44 -4.62 -1.79
N LYS A 108 -0.75 -5.15 -1.51
CA LYS A 108 -1.06 -6.55 -1.77
C LYS A 108 -0.87 -6.90 -3.25
N SER A 109 -1.36 -6.06 -4.15
CA SER A 109 -1.17 -6.23 -5.60
C SER A 109 0.30 -6.20 -6.01
N GLU A 110 1.10 -5.28 -5.44
CA GLU A 110 2.55 -5.23 -5.67
C GLU A 110 3.27 -6.49 -5.16
N LEU A 111 2.81 -7.07 -4.04
CA LEU A 111 3.33 -8.30 -3.46
C LEU A 111 2.81 -9.57 -4.14
N GLY A 112 1.85 -9.46 -5.06
CA GLY A 112 1.16 -10.61 -5.65
C GLY A 112 0.26 -11.37 -4.69
N ILE A 113 -0.15 -10.75 -3.58
CA ILE A 113 -1.09 -11.31 -2.61
C ILE A 113 -2.50 -11.08 -3.16
N SER A 114 -3.27 -12.14 -3.32
CA SER A 114 -4.69 -12.07 -3.63
C SER A 114 -5.51 -12.48 -2.41
N ASP A 115 -6.55 -11.71 -2.06
CA ASP A 115 -7.49 -12.04 -0.99
C ASP A 115 -8.35 -13.29 -1.28
N THR A 116 -8.03 -14.03 -2.35
CA THR A 116 -8.67 -15.29 -2.72
C THR A 116 -8.06 -16.52 -2.04
N ASP A 117 -6.97 -16.38 -1.30
CA ASP A 117 -6.34 -17.47 -0.55
C ASP A 117 -6.25 -17.16 0.95
N ASP A 118 -7.38 -17.34 1.65
CA ASP A 118 -7.42 -17.59 3.09
C ASP A 118 -6.79 -18.98 3.35
N ASP A 119 -5.45 -19.07 3.31
CA ASP A 119 -4.59 -20.03 4.03
C ASP A 119 -3.15 -19.97 3.48
N ILE A 120 -2.41 -18.89 3.78
CA ILE A 120 -0.94 -18.93 3.65
C ILE A 120 -0.35 -19.17 5.04
N SER A 121 -0.22 -20.44 5.40
CA SER A 121 0.79 -20.86 6.36
C SER A 121 2.16 -20.56 5.74
N TYR A 122 2.89 -19.59 6.29
CA TYR A 122 4.27 -19.36 5.89
C TYR A 122 5.10 -20.60 6.29
N ALA A 123 5.43 -21.43 5.31
CA ALA A 123 6.47 -22.43 5.46
C ALA A 123 7.78 -21.68 5.76
N GLN A 124 8.30 -21.86 6.96
CA GLN A 124 9.63 -21.40 7.35
C GLN A 124 10.65 -22.12 6.46
N GLU A 125 11.29 -21.39 5.53
CA GLU A 125 12.59 -21.82 5.01
C GLU A 125 13.62 -21.64 6.14
N SER A 126 13.83 -22.71 6.91
CA SER A 126 14.97 -22.86 7.81
C SER A 126 16.23 -23.07 6.96
N ASP A 127 16.98 -22.00 6.74
CA ASP A 127 18.30 -22.04 6.13
C ASP A 127 19.33 -22.44 7.21
N ASP A 128 19.32 -23.72 7.60
CA ASP A 128 20.33 -24.30 8.49
C ASP A 128 21.64 -24.47 7.70
N LYS A 129 22.47 -23.42 7.69
CA LYS A 129 23.90 -23.54 7.43
C LYS A 129 24.65 -23.59 8.75
N GLU A 130 24.68 -24.78 9.34
CA GLU A 130 25.64 -25.10 10.39
C GLU A 130 27.00 -25.39 9.73
N PHE A 131 27.88 -24.40 9.79
CA PHE A 131 29.32 -24.58 9.65
C PHE A 131 29.88 -24.93 11.03
N MET A 132 30.16 -26.21 11.28
CA MET A 132 31.33 -26.73 12.01
C MET A 132 31.44 -28.25 11.85
#